data_AF-A0A1I8MJ34-F1
#
_entry.id   AF-A0A1I8MJ34-F1
#
_cell.length_a   1.000
_cell.length_b   1.000
_cell.length_c   1.000
_cell.angle_alpha   90.00
_cell.angle_beta   90.00
_cell.angle_gamma   90.00
#
_symmetry.space_group_name_H-M   'P 1'
#
loop_
_entity.id
_entity.type
_entity.pdbx_description
1 polymer ?
#
loop_
_entity_poly.entity_id
_entity_poly.type
_entity_poly.pdbx_seq_one_letter_code
_entity_poly.pdbx_strand_id
1 'polypeptide(L)'
;MALHLQVEKLRGLDNYKAWSMTVRSYLETEDLWAVVEHGPDGSEEDGHKDRRAKFIILCLTDTKICQFMAIIRTSRDLWGYLKKQHSMIRYSKMTLVLTVEKLMGSENYKGWSMTLEAYLEMEEIWEVVEKGPDSSDEDFHRDRRAKFIICCLVETKLFKIMPNLRTSNDVWFYLKAKYSGEGN
;
A
#
# COMPACT_ATOMS: atom_id res chain seq x y z
N MET A 1 -9.01 -40.62 -8.10
CA MET A 1 -9.88 -39.49 -7.70
C MET A 1 -9.19 -38.22 -8.15
N ALA A 2 -9.67 -37.56 -9.20
CA ALA A 2 -9.15 -36.25 -9.58
C ALA A 2 -9.69 -35.24 -8.58
N LEU A 3 -8.85 -34.77 -7.65
CA LEU A 3 -9.16 -33.59 -6.86
C LEU A 3 -9.29 -32.44 -7.85
N HIS A 4 -10.54 -32.06 -8.16
CA HIS A 4 -10.80 -30.85 -8.92
C HIS A 4 -10.53 -29.69 -7.98
N LEU A 5 -9.26 -29.32 -7.87
CA LEU A 5 -8.79 -28.18 -7.08
C LEU A 5 -9.40 -26.92 -7.70
N GLN A 6 -10.58 -26.52 -7.20
CA GLN A 6 -11.12 -25.19 -7.44
C GLN A 6 -10.29 -24.20 -6.63
N VAL A 7 -9.11 -23.88 -7.15
CA VAL A 7 -8.36 -22.73 -6.64
C VAL A 7 -9.13 -21.49 -7.04
N GLU A 8 -9.59 -20.75 -6.03
CA GLU A 8 -10.25 -19.47 -6.24
C GLU A 8 -9.32 -18.53 -7.01
N LYS A 9 -9.86 -17.74 -7.95
CA LYS A 9 -9.03 -16.76 -8.67
C LYS A 9 -8.63 -15.61 -7.75
N LEU A 10 -7.46 -15.03 -7.97
CA LEU A 10 -7.04 -13.79 -7.30
C LEU A 10 -8.01 -12.67 -7.70
N ARG A 11 -8.78 -12.17 -6.73
CA ARG A 11 -9.77 -11.08 -6.92
C ARG A 11 -9.23 -9.73 -6.47
N GLY A 12 -8.21 -9.75 -5.62
CA GLY A 12 -7.61 -8.56 -5.06
C GLY A 12 -6.83 -8.87 -3.79
N LEU A 13 -6.75 -7.89 -2.89
CA LEU A 13 -6.05 -8.02 -1.61
C LEU A 13 -6.70 -9.00 -0.64
N ASP A 14 -8.02 -8.99 -0.64
CA ASP A 14 -8.89 -9.71 0.29
C ASP A 14 -8.59 -11.20 0.31
N ASN A 15 -8.28 -11.77 -0.85
CA ASN A 15 -7.96 -13.18 -0.97
C ASN A 15 -6.48 -13.47 -1.27
N TYR A 16 -5.62 -12.46 -1.47
CA TYR A 16 -4.22 -12.66 -1.87
C TYR A 16 -3.46 -13.60 -0.94
N LYS A 17 -3.60 -13.46 0.39
CA LYS A 17 -2.85 -14.32 1.34
C LYS A 17 -3.23 -15.78 1.20
N ALA A 18 -4.54 -16.10 1.26
CA ALA A 18 -5.05 -17.46 1.09
C ALA A 18 -4.75 -18.03 -0.31
N TRP A 19 -4.95 -17.20 -1.33
CA TRP A 19 -4.63 -17.51 -2.72
C TRP A 19 -3.15 -17.86 -2.89
N SER A 20 -2.24 -17.01 -2.41
CA SER A 20 -0.80 -17.17 -2.58
C SER A 20 -0.28 -18.45 -1.93
N MET A 21 -0.82 -18.82 -0.76
CA MET A 21 -0.49 -20.10 -0.09
C MET A 21 -0.97 -21.29 -0.92
N THR A 22 -2.20 -21.23 -1.44
CA THR A 22 -2.80 -22.32 -2.23
C THR A 22 -2.08 -22.50 -3.57
N VAL A 23 -1.81 -21.41 -4.29
CA VAL A 23 -1.09 -21.44 -5.57
C VAL A 23 0.35 -21.88 -5.38
N ARG A 24 1.03 -21.40 -4.33
CA ARG A 24 2.37 -21.88 -3.99
C ARG A 24 2.38 -23.40 -3.74
N SER A 25 1.49 -23.88 -2.88
CA SER A 25 1.40 -25.31 -2.57
C SER A 25 1.11 -26.16 -3.82
N TYR A 26 0.24 -25.68 -4.70
CA TYR A 26 -0.03 -26.34 -5.99
C TYR A 26 1.22 -26.39 -6.88
N LEU A 27 1.94 -25.27 -7.00
CA LEU A 27 3.17 -25.22 -7.80
C LEU A 27 4.30 -26.06 -7.20
N GLU A 28 4.37 -26.22 -5.88
CA GLU A 28 5.28 -27.14 -5.20
C GLU A 28 4.94 -28.59 -5.54
N THR A 29 3.65 -28.97 -5.57
CA THR A 29 3.25 -30.34 -5.96
C THR A 29 3.53 -30.67 -7.43
N GLU A 30 3.57 -29.66 -8.28
CA GLU A 30 3.82 -29.80 -9.72
C GLU A 30 5.30 -29.63 -10.10
N ASP A 31 6.20 -29.49 -9.13
CA ASP A 31 7.63 -29.20 -9.34
C ASP A 31 7.89 -27.92 -10.18
N LEU A 32 7.08 -26.90 -9.94
CA LEU A 32 7.12 -25.62 -10.66
C LEU A 32 7.57 -24.44 -9.78
N TRP A 33 7.61 -24.60 -8.45
CA TRP A 33 7.89 -23.48 -7.55
C TRP A 33 9.33 -22.94 -7.67
N ALA A 34 10.32 -23.82 -7.91
CA ALA A 34 11.72 -23.41 -7.98
C ALA A 34 11.98 -22.34 -9.04
N VAL A 35 11.40 -22.46 -10.23
CA VAL A 35 11.51 -21.46 -11.31
C VAL A 35 10.75 -20.16 -11.00
N VAL A 36 9.72 -20.21 -10.15
CA VAL A 36 9.00 -19.01 -9.69
C VAL A 36 9.80 -18.26 -8.63
N GLU A 37 10.48 -18.98 -7.74
CA GLU A 37 11.25 -18.39 -6.64
C GLU A 37 12.60 -17.83 -7.13
N HIS A 38 13.31 -18.60 -7.95
CA HIS A 38 14.67 -18.29 -8.38
C HIS A 38 14.76 -17.78 -9.82
N GLY A 39 13.73 -18.03 -10.63
CA GLY A 39 13.77 -17.80 -12.08
C GLY A 39 14.33 -19.02 -12.81
N PRO A 40 14.10 -19.12 -14.14
CA PRO A 40 14.68 -20.20 -14.93
C PRO A 40 16.20 -20.07 -15.03
N ASP A 41 16.92 -21.19 -14.95
CA ASP A 41 18.38 -21.24 -15.05
C ASP A 41 18.93 -21.10 -16.49
N GLY A 42 18.04 -21.02 -17.47
CA GLY A 42 18.37 -20.93 -18.90
C GLY A 42 18.36 -22.26 -19.63
N SER A 43 18.18 -23.39 -18.92
CA SER A 43 17.92 -24.69 -19.54
C SER A 43 16.54 -24.73 -20.20
N GLU A 44 16.40 -25.62 -21.20
CA GLU A 44 15.12 -25.79 -21.89
C GLU A 44 14.02 -26.35 -20.97
N GLU A 45 14.41 -27.20 -20.01
CA GLU A 45 13.51 -27.77 -19.01
C GLU A 45 12.92 -26.67 -18.09
N ASP A 46 13.78 -25.82 -17.52
CA ASP A 46 13.32 -24.69 -16.70
C ASP A 46 12.53 -23.68 -17.51
N GLY A 47 12.91 -23.44 -18.78
CA GLY A 47 12.13 -22.60 -19.69
C GLY A 47 10.73 -23.15 -19.95
N HIS A 48 10.55 -24.48 -19.96
CA HIS A 48 9.24 -25.11 -20.03
C HIS A 48 8.47 -24.99 -18.71
N LYS A 49 9.13 -25.24 -17.57
CA LYS A 49 8.54 -25.09 -16.23
C LYS A 49 8.09 -23.64 -15.98
N ASP A 50 8.88 -22.64 -16.36
CA ASP A 50 8.56 -21.21 -16.20
C ASP A 50 7.30 -20.81 -16.99
N ARG A 51 7.21 -21.25 -18.26
CA ARG A 51 6.04 -21.00 -19.11
C ARG A 51 4.78 -21.64 -18.51
N ARG A 52 4.88 -22.87 -18.01
CA ARG A 52 3.77 -23.58 -17.37
C ARG A 52 3.34 -22.90 -16.07
N ALA A 53 4.29 -22.55 -15.20
CA ALA A 53 4.02 -21.84 -13.95
C ALA A 53 3.34 -20.48 -14.19
N LYS A 54 3.86 -19.71 -15.16
CA LYS A 54 3.28 -18.42 -15.55
C LYS A 54 1.84 -18.58 -16.05
N PHE A 55 1.58 -19.57 -16.91
CA PHE A 55 0.23 -19.82 -17.42
C PHE A 55 -0.74 -20.14 -16.29
N ILE A 56 -0.35 -21.02 -15.35
CA ILE A 56 -1.15 -21.35 -14.17
C ILE A 56 -1.46 -20.11 -13.34
N ILE A 57 -0.45 -19.29 -13.02
CA ILE A 57 -0.64 -18.05 -12.25
C ILE A 57 -1.62 -17.10 -12.96
N LEU A 58 -1.53 -16.95 -14.28
CA LEU A 58 -2.46 -16.12 -15.06
C LEU A 58 -3.89 -16.68 -15.07
N CYS A 59 -4.06 -17.99 -15.22
CA CYS A 59 -5.37 -18.63 -15.16
C CYS A 59 -6.05 -18.48 -13.79
N LEU A 60 -5.23 -18.49 -12.74
CA LEU A 60 -5.65 -18.30 -11.36
C LEU A 60 -5.71 -16.82 -10.95
N THR A 61 -5.56 -15.89 -11.90
CA THR A 61 -5.73 -14.45 -11.67
C THR A 61 -6.97 -13.95 -12.40
N ASP A 62 -7.74 -13.07 -11.75
CA ASP A 62 -8.89 -12.46 -12.40
C ASP A 62 -8.47 -11.65 -13.63
N THR A 63 -9.25 -11.76 -14.70
CA THR A 63 -8.98 -11.14 -16.00
C THR A 63 -8.82 -9.62 -15.90
N LYS A 64 -9.46 -8.97 -14.92
CA LYS A 64 -9.30 -7.52 -14.66
C LYS A 64 -7.90 -7.14 -14.18
N ILE A 65 -7.22 -8.05 -13.47
CA ILE A 65 -5.85 -7.85 -13.00
C ILE A 65 -4.84 -8.20 -14.10
N CYS A 66 -5.17 -9.17 -14.96
CA CYS A 66 -4.31 -9.65 -16.06
C CYS A 66 -4.02 -8.61 -17.15
N GLN A 67 -4.87 -7.60 -17.32
CA GLN A 67 -4.79 -6.61 -18.41
C GLN A 67 -3.46 -5.85 -18.43
N PHE A 68 -2.83 -5.69 -17.27
CA PHE A 68 -1.57 -4.95 -17.10
C PHE A 68 -0.32 -5.86 -17.08
N MET A 69 -0.49 -7.18 -17.16
CA MET A 69 0.59 -8.15 -16.92
C MET A 69 1.17 -8.77 -18.20
N ALA A 70 0.66 -8.40 -19.38
CA ALA A 70 1.09 -8.93 -20.68
C ALA A 70 2.58 -8.67 -21.00
N ILE A 71 3.18 -7.66 -20.38
CA ILE A 71 4.59 -7.28 -20.56
C ILE A 71 5.57 -8.13 -19.74
N ILE A 72 5.07 -8.85 -18.72
CA ILE A 72 5.91 -9.61 -17.80
C ILE A 72 6.38 -10.89 -18.47
N ARG A 73 7.69 -11.17 -18.46
CA ARG A 73 8.28 -12.25 -19.24
C ARG A 73 8.31 -13.57 -18.50
N THR A 74 8.75 -13.58 -17.25
CA THR A 74 8.93 -14.81 -16.46
C THR A 74 7.82 -15.00 -15.42
N SER A 75 7.66 -16.23 -14.94
CA SER A 75 6.78 -16.55 -13.81
C SER A 75 7.27 -15.90 -12.50
N ARG A 76 8.60 -15.81 -12.31
CA ARG A 76 9.23 -15.09 -11.19
C ARG A 76 8.84 -13.61 -11.18
N ASP A 77 8.97 -12.92 -12.30
CA ASP A 77 8.63 -11.50 -12.40
C ASP A 77 7.13 -11.28 -12.17
N LEU A 78 6.30 -12.21 -12.65
CA LEU A 78 4.84 -12.16 -12.47
C LEU A 78 4.47 -12.32 -11.00
N TRP A 79 5.05 -13.31 -10.32
CA TRP A 79 4.86 -13.53 -8.90
C TRP A 79 5.40 -12.35 -8.07
N GLY A 80 6.59 -11.85 -8.42
CA GLY A 80 7.20 -10.69 -7.81
C GLY A 80 6.34 -9.44 -7.97
N TYR A 81 5.75 -9.23 -9.15
CA TYR A 81 4.81 -8.14 -9.39
C TYR A 81 3.55 -8.29 -8.53
N LEU A 82 2.91 -9.46 -8.48
CA LEU A 82 1.71 -9.69 -7.66
C LEU A 82 1.99 -9.51 -6.16
N LYS A 83 3.14 -10.01 -5.68
CA LYS A 83 3.62 -9.81 -4.30
C LYS A 83 3.90 -8.34 -4.03
N LYS A 84 4.54 -7.65 -4.98
CA LYS A 84 4.81 -6.22 -4.87
C LYS A 84 3.51 -5.44 -4.90
N GLN A 85 2.52 -5.77 -5.72
CA GLN A 85 1.20 -5.14 -5.72
C GLN A 85 0.49 -5.39 -4.39
N HIS A 86 0.48 -6.61 -3.85
CA HIS A 86 -0.06 -6.86 -2.51
C HIS A 86 0.66 -6.04 -1.42
N SER A 87 1.99 -5.95 -1.47
CA SER A 87 2.78 -5.13 -0.53
C SER A 87 2.61 -3.63 -0.76
N MET A 88 2.51 -3.17 -2.00
CA MET A 88 2.34 -1.78 -2.44
C MET A 88 0.92 -1.27 -2.18
N ILE A 89 -0.08 -2.15 -2.28
CA ILE A 89 -1.47 -1.88 -1.89
C ILE A 89 -1.65 -2.07 -0.36
N ARG A 90 -0.69 -2.69 0.36
CA ARG A 90 -0.54 -2.48 1.81
C ARG A 90 -0.06 -1.06 2.17
N TYR A 91 0.64 -0.37 1.24
CA TYR A 91 0.82 1.09 1.32
C TYR A 91 -0.45 1.86 0.90
N SER A 92 -1.52 1.18 0.45
CA SER A 92 -2.91 1.63 0.63
C SER A 92 -3.41 1.39 2.07
N LYS A 93 -2.53 1.66 3.04
CA LYS A 93 -2.83 2.34 4.32
C LYS A 93 -3.74 3.57 4.18
N MET A 94 -4.10 3.97 2.96
CA MET A 94 -5.29 4.77 2.65
C MET A 94 -6.56 4.29 3.40
N THR A 95 -6.71 2.99 3.72
CA THR A 95 -7.87 2.52 4.51
C THR A 95 -7.81 2.93 5.99
N LEU A 96 -6.63 3.17 6.59
CA LEU A 96 -6.57 3.75 7.94
C LEU A 96 -6.75 5.27 7.90
N VAL A 97 -6.28 5.95 6.85
CA VAL A 97 -6.66 7.34 6.55
C VAL A 97 -8.19 7.47 6.41
N LEU A 98 -8.90 6.46 5.90
CA LEU A 98 -10.37 6.49 5.78
C LEU A 98 -11.13 6.25 7.10
N THR A 99 -10.47 5.77 8.17
CA THR A 99 -11.09 5.67 9.51
C THR A 99 -10.82 6.87 10.40
N VAL A 100 -9.79 7.66 10.10
CA VAL A 100 -9.63 8.97 10.75
C VAL A 100 -10.73 9.86 10.21
N GLU A 101 -11.63 10.29 11.08
CA GLU A 101 -12.69 11.23 10.70
C GLU A 101 -12.08 12.51 10.13
N LYS A 102 -12.81 13.23 9.28
CA LYS A 102 -12.36 14.56 8.89
C LYS A 102 -12.44 15.50 10.09
N LEU A 103 -11.50 16.43 10.18
CA LEU A 103 -11.53 17.51 11.16
C LEU A 103 -12.77 18.38 10.91
N MET A 104 -13.70 18.40 11.86
CA MET A 104 -14.94 19.18 11.88
C MET A 104 -14.80 20.37 12.85
N GLY A 105 -13.68 21.06 12.79
CA GLY A 105 -13.35 22.16 13.70
C GLY A 105 -13.03 21.72 15.12
N SER A 106 -13.34 22.57 16.11
CA SER A 106 -13.01 22.30 17.51
C SER A 106 -13.79 21.14 18.12
N GLU A 107 -14.93 20.76 17.54
CA GLU A 107 -15.83 19.73 18.07
C GLU A 107 -15.16 18.35 18.16
N ASN A 108 -14.37 17.98 17.15
CA ASN A 108 -13.67 16.70 17.13
C ASN A 108 -12.14 16.83 17.11
N TYR A 109 -11.59 18.04 17.23
CA TYR A 109 -10.14 18.28 17.11
C TYR A 109 -9.31 17.37 18.03
N LYS A 110 -9.69 17.23 19.31
CA LYS A 110 -8.94 16.40 20.26
C LYS A 110 -8.89 14.92 19.84
N GLY A 111 -10.03 14.36 19.44
CA GLY A 111 -10.10 12.96 18.97
C GLY A 111 -9.38 12.78 17.64
N TRP A 112 -9.54 13.74 16.74
CA TRP A 112 -8.87 13.79 15.45
C TRP A 112 -7.35 13.84 15.60
N SER A 113 -6.83 14.75 16.43
CA SER A 113 -5.39 14.95 16.61
C SER A 113 -4.74 13.72 17.22
N MET A 114 -5.34 13.13 18.27
CA MET A 114 -4.83 11.90 18.88
C MET A 114 -4.80 10.74 17.88
N THR A 115 -5.85 10.58 17.07
CA THR A 115 -5.92 9.47 16.11
C THR A 115 -4.95 9.66 14.94
N LEU A 116 -4.82 10.89 14.45
CA LEU A 116 -3.90 11.20 13.37
C LEU A 116 -2.43 11.13 13.81
N GLU A 117 -2.11 11.61 15.02
CA GLU A 117 -0.77 11.48 15.62
C GLU A 117 -0.36 10.01 15.74
N ALA A 118 -1.20 9.17 16.36
CA ALA A 118 -0.95 7.73 16.47
C ALA A 118 -0.78 7.04 15.11
N TYR A 119 -1.54 7.49 14.09
CA TYR A 119 -1.39 7.00 12.72
C TYR A 119 -0.03 7.38 12.12
N LEU A 120 0.40 8.63 12.29
CA LEU A 120 1.67 9.14 11.76
C LEU A 120 2.88 8.55 12.50
N GLU A 121 2.76 8.25 13.80
CA GLU A 121 3.76 7.51 14.58
C GLU A 121 3.92 6.08 14.05
N MET A 122 2.81 5.37 13.82
CA MET A 122 2.78 4.02 13.23
C MET A 122 3.26 3.99 11.76
N GLU A 123 3.27 5.13 11.09
CA GLU A 123 3.89 5.33 9.78
C GLU A 123 5.34 5.79 9.85
N GLU A 124 5.91 5.97 11.05
CA GLU A 124 7.27 6.48 11.27
C GLU A 124 7.51 7.83 10.57
N ILE A 125 6.47 8.68 10.49
CA ILE A 125 6.52 10.03 9.87
C ILE A 125 6.03 11.14 10.79
N TRP A 126 5.71 10.85 12.06
CA TRP A 126 5.31 11.86 13.04
C TRP A 126 6.41 12.90 13.31
N GLU A 127 7.67 12.47 13.37
CA GLU A 127 8.79 13.33 13.75
C GLU A 127 8.92 14.59 12.87
N VAL A 128 8.72 14.47 11.56
CA VAL A 128 8.78 15.61 10.63
C VAL A 128 7.57 16.55 10.77
N VAL A 129 6.45 16.06 11.32
CA VAL A 129 5.27 16.88 11.64
C VAL A 129 5.48 17.63 12.95
N GLU A 130 6.09 16.98 13.94
CA GLU A 130 6.35 17.57 15.26
C GLU A 130 7.48 18.61 15.22
N LYS A 131 8.61 18.27 14.59
CA LYS A 131 9.84 19.08 14.61
C LYS A 131 10.08 19.86 13.32
N GLY A 132 9.45 19.46 12.22
CA GLY A 132 9.77 19.93 10.88
C GLY A 132 10.85 19.05 10.19
N PRO A 133 11.03 19.16 8.87
CA PRO A 133 12.03 18.40 8.13
C PRO A 133 13.46 18.98 8.28
N ASP A 134 14.45 18.15 8.59
CA ASP A 134 15.85 18.55 8.80
C ASP A 134 16.67 18.49 7.51
N SER A 135 16.41 19.40 6.55
CA SER A 135 17.18 19.65 5.30
C SER A 135 17.50 18.43 4.39
N SER A 136 17.17 17.21 4.80
CA SER A 136 17.51 15.96 4.15
C SER A 136 16.43 15.60 3.13
N ASP A 137 16.83 14.99 2.01
CA ASP A 137 15.88 14.57 0.99
C ASP A 137 14.85 13.57 1.54
N GLU A 138 15.27 12.67 2.43
CA GLU A 138 14.39 11.71 3.09
C GLU A 138 13.33 12.39 3.96
N ASP A 139 13.70 13.42 4.74
CA ASP A 139 12.73 14.16 5.54
C ASP A 139 11.79 15.00 4.69
N PHE A 140 12.26 15.58 3.58
CA PHE A 140 11.36 16.25 2.63
C PHE A 140 10.36 15.28 1.99
N HIS A 141 10.75 14.03 1.74
CA HIS A 141 9.83 12.99 1.27
C HIS A 141 8.79 12.63 2.35
N ARG A 142 9.22 12.45 3.60
CA ARG A 142 8.33 12.18 4.75
C ARG A 142 7.38 13.35 4.99
N ASP A 143 7.87 14.58 4.94
CA ASP A 143 7.08 15.81 5.14
C ASP A 143 5.98 15.96 4.08
N ARG A 144 6.33 15.80 2.79
CA ARG A 144 5.33 15.86 1.70
C ARG A 144 4.24 14.81 1.87
N ARG A 145 4.61 13.61 2.31
CA ARG A 145 3.66 12.52 2.58
C ARG A 145 2.76 12.87 3.77
N ALA A 146 3.32 13.31 4.89
CA ALA A 146 2.53 13.70 6.07
C ALA A 146 1.56 14.86 5.75
N LYS A 147 2.03 15.88 5.03
CA LYS A 147 1.22 17.02 4.61
C LYS A 147 0.04 16.60 3.75
N PHE A 148 0.27 15.71 2.78
CA PHE A 148 -0.80 15.17 1.94
C PHE A 148 -1.88 14.47 2.78
N ILE A 149 -1.48 13.65 3.75
CA ILE A 149 -2.39 12.93 4.65
C ILE A 149 -3.22 13.90 5.48
N ILE A 150 -2.60 14.91 6.10
CA ILE A 150 -3.31 15.94 6.88
C ILE A 150 -4.31 16.67 5.98
N CYS A 151 -3.92 17.06 4.76
CA CYS A 151 -4.79 17.73 3.79
C CYS A 151 -6.01 16.89 3.37
N CYS A 152 -5.87 15.56 3.29
CA CYS A 152 -6.99 14.66 3.01
C CYS A 152 -8.01 14.60 4.16
N LEU A 153 -7.58 14.88 5.38
CA LEU A 153 -8.33 14.74 6.63
C LEU A 153 -8.89 16.05 7.17
N VAL A 154 -8.86 17.12 6.38
CA VAL A 154 -9.45 18.41 6.74
C VAL A 154 -10.59 18.79 5.80
N GLU A 155 -11.46 19.70 6.25
CA GLU A 155 -12.53 20.24 5.42
C GLU A 155 -12.00 21.13 4.29
N THR A 156 -12.68 21.09 3.14
CA THR A 156 -12.32 21.85 1.92
C THR A 156 -12.26 23.36 2.14
N LYS A 157 -13.00 23.90 3.13
CA LYS A 157 -12.95 25.32 3.50
C LYS A 157 -11.55 25.79 3.92
N LEU A 158 -10.70 24.89 4.39
CA LEU A 158 -9.32 25.17 4.77
C LEU A 158 -8.37 25.22 3.57
N PHE A 159 -8.76 24.76 2.38
CA PHE A 159 -7.88 24.74 1.20
C PHE A 159 -7.44 26.13 0.73
N LYS A 160 -8.14 27.19 1.13
CA LYS A 160 -7.73 28.57 0.85
C LYS A 160 -6.43 28.97 1.54
N ILE A 161 -6.13 28.39 2.71
CA ILE A 161 -4.90 28.72 3.47
C ILE A 161 -3.77 27.70 3.24
N MET A 162 -4.09 26.47 2.82
CA MET A 162 -3.12 25.39 2.60
C MET A 162 -1.92 25.74 1.70
N PRO A 163 -2.06 26.56 0.62
CA PRO A 163 -0.91 26.96 -0.19
C PRO A 163 0.14 27.79 0.56
N ASN A 164 -0.25 28.48 1.64
CA ASN A 164 0.65 29.32 2.43
C ASN A 164 1.42 28.54 3.50
N LEU A 165 0.95 27.34 3.83
CA LEU A 165 1.58 26.43 4.79
C LEU A 165 2.52 25.53 4.00
N ARG A 166 3.83 25.64 4.21
CA ARG A 166 4.84 25.00 3.33
C ARG A 166 5.07 23.55 3.73
N THR A 167 5.17 23.27 5.02
CA THR A 167 5.46 21.95 5.57
C THR A 167 4.21 21.29 6.19
N SER A 168 4.30 20.01 6.51
CA SER A 168 3.31 19.30 7.34
C SER A 168 3.24 19.88 8.76
N ASN A 169 4.39 20.30 9.31
CA ASN A 169 4.50 21.01 10.58
C ASN A 169 3.70 22.32 10.57
N ASP A 170 3.84 23.17 9.54
CA ASP A 170 3.08 24.42 9.41
C ASP A 170 1.57 24.15 9.43
N VAL A 171 1.13 23.09 8.73
CA VAL A 171 -0.28 22.69 8.70
C VAL A 171 -0.75 22.24 10.07
N TRP A 172 0.02 21.38 10.74
CA TRP A 172 -0.33 20.85 12.06
C TRP A 172 -0.45 21.97 13.10
N PHE A 173 0.55 22.85 13.20
CA PHE A 173 0.55 23.95 14.17
C PHE A 173 -0.52 24.99 13.90
N TYR A 174 -0.83 25.27 12.63
CA TYR A 174 -1.98 26.12 12.28
C TYR A 174 -3.31 25.53 12.78
N LEU A 175 -3.54 24.23 12.53
CA LEU A 175 -4.78 23.56 12.97
C LEU A 175 -4.86 23.48 14.49
N LYS A 176 -3.74 23.21 15.16
CA LYS A 176 -3.63 23.22 16.62
C LYS A 176 -4.00 24.57 17.20
N ALA A 177 -3.36 25.65 16.74
CA ALA A 177 -3.65 27.01 17.22
C ALA A 177 -5.11 27.41 16.98
N LYS A 178 -5.73 26.94 15.89
CA LYS A 178 -7.11 27.27 15.53
C LYS A 178 -8.16 26.50 16.33
N TYR A 179 -7.90 25.26 16.72
CA TYR A 179 -8.93 24.34 17.21
C TYR A 179 -8.63 23.67 18.56
N SER A 180 -7.42 23.80 19.14
CA SER A 180 -7.09 23.25 20.46
C SER A 180 -7.85 23.90 21.62
N GLY A 181 -8.43 25.08 21.39
CA GLY A 181 -9.16 25.81 22.43
C GLY A 181 -8.28 26.48 23.48
N GLU A 182 -6.95 26.53 23.31
CA GLU A 182 -6.02 27.22 24.24
C GLU A 182 -6.06 28.76 24.10
N GLY A 183 -7.21 29.32 23.73
CA GLY A 183 -7.39 30.75 23.48
C GLY A 183 -8.86 31.17 23.49
N ASN A 184 -9.50 31.05 24.66
CA ASN A 184 -10.41 32.06 25.24
C ASN A 184 -10.76 31.69 26.68
#